data_AF-A0A0V0ZPD2-F1
#
_entry.id   AF-A0A0V0ZPD2-F1
#
_cell.length_a   1.000
_cell.length_b   1.000
_cell.length_c   1.000
_cell.angle_alpha   90.00
_cell.angle_beta   90.00
_cell.angle_gamma   90.00
#
_symmetry.space_group_name_H-M   'P 1'
#
loop_
_entity.id
_entity.type
_entity.pdbx_description
1 polymer ?
#
loop_
_entity_poly.entity_id
_entity_poly.type
_entity_poly.pdbx_seq_one_letter_code
_entity_poly.pdbx_strand_id
1 'polypeptide(L)'
;MSFSYKLIYKLACSLFCCCNKLKFYTLVLVPLHYSAVLFVILVLLTCISDLILAQNFLANMSSNVLRVKVSRISKPCILLQLSDSSLVMHIKEQLSERLHIPVEEQRLIMNGKFLNDNNTLLSEEVVDGSHVYLLLSTPRHEAQLKDTLENLLKGVANLSDADRFAAINSAIQRYSELLDTLSLDDIERYASAMKNKSQGES
;
A
#
# COMPACT_ATOMS: atom_id res chain seq x y z
N MET A 1 51.16 0.41 28.47
CA MET A 1 50.00 -0.39 28.03
C MET A 1 49.78 -0.21 26.53
N SER A 2 50.64 -0.82 25.70
CA SER A 2 50.73 -0.54 24.26
C SER A 2 50.86 -1.83 23.44
N PHE A 3 50.04 -2.83 23.76
CA PHE A 3 50.06 -4.13 23.09
C PHE A 3 48.73 -4.58 22.46
N SER A 4 47.60 -3.89 22.67
CA SER A 4 46.30 -4.38 22.21
C SER A 4 45.82 -3.87 20.84
N TYR A 5 46.37 -2.77 20.31
CA TYR A 5 45.87 -2.18 19.05
C TYR A 5 46.32 -2.97 17.81
N LYS A 6 47.53 -3.53 17.82
CA LYS A 6 48.06 -4.35 16.72
C LYS A 6 47.23 -5.62 16.50
N LEU A 7 46.60 -6.17 17.55
CA LEU A 7 45.78 -7.37 17.46
C LEU A 7 44.40 -7.04 16.87
N ILE A 8 43.82 -5.89 17.21
CA ILE A 8 42.55 -5.41 16.66
C ILE A 8 42.67 -5.14 15.15
N TYR A 9 43.75 -4.50 14.71
CA TYR A 9 43.99 -4.30 13.26
C TYR A 9 44.25 -5.60 12.51
N LYS A 10 44.88 -6.60 13.14
CA LYS A 10 45.16 -7.90 12.51
C LYS A 10 43.89 -8.76 12.40
N LEU A 11 43.01 -8.71 13.40
CA LEU A 11 41.68 -9.37 13.37
C LEU A 11 40.72 -8.66 12.41
N ALA A 12 40.73 -7.33 12.36
CA ALA A 12 39.93 -6.56 11.41
C ALA A 12 40.36 -6.85 9.96
N CYS A 13 41.67 -6.97 9.69
CA CYS A 13 42.19 -7.28 8.36
C CYS A 13 41.90 -8.73 7.93
N SER A 14 41.86 -9.68 8.88
CA SER A 14 41.48 -11.08 8.58
C SER A 14 39.96 -11.25 8.35
N LEU A 15 39.11 -10.46 9.02
CA LEU A 15 37.67 -10.45 8.77
C LEU A 15 37.31 -9.75 7.44
N PHE A 16 38.11 -8.77 7.01
CA PHE A 16 37.89 -8.03 5.76
C PHE A 16 38.26 -8.82 4.49
N CYS A 17 39.04 -9.90 4.60
CA CYS A 17 39.50 -10.67 3.44
C CYS A 17 38.48 -11.71 2.92
N CYS A 18 37.37 -11.95 3.62
CA CYS A 18 36.36 -12.94 3.21
C CYS A 18 35.21 -12.38 2.34
N CYS A 19 35.00 -11.06 2.28
CA CYS A 19 33.94 -10.46 1.47
C CYS A 19 34.50 -9.91 0.16
N ASN A 20 34.53 -10.77 -0.83
CA ASN A 20 34.91 -10.44 -2.20
C ASN A 20 33.89 -9.46 -2.82
N LYS A 21 34.40 -8.43 -3.49
CA LYS A 21 33.72 -7.28 -4.13
C LYS A 21 33.11 -6.24 -3.17
N LEU A 22 33.83 -5.14 -2.92
CA LEU A 22 33.29 -3.79 -3.11
C LEU A 22 34.41 -2.74 -3.17
N LYS A 23 34.12 -1.67 -3.92
CA LYS A 23 35.07 -0.71 -4.50
C LYS A 23 35.93 0.04 -3.47
N PHE A 24 37.19 0.22 -3.84
CA PHE A 24 38.15 1.15 -3.24
C PHE A 24 37.53 2.55 -3.10
N TYR A 25 37.23 2.98 -1.87
CA TYR A 25 37.17 4.39 -1.53
C TYR A 25 38.46 4.75 -0.80
N THR A 26 39.35 5.43 -1.53
CA THR A 26 40.63 5.96 -1.07
C THR A 26 40.36 7.08 -0.05
N LEU A 27 40.44 6.79 1.24
CA LEU A 27 40.29 7.80 2.30
C LEU A 27 41.66 8.38 2.68
N VAL A 28 41.84 9.64 2.30
CA VAL A 28 42.99 10.50 2.63
C VAL A 28 43.11 10.69 4.16
N LEU A 29 44.35 10.61 4.64
CA LEU A 29 44.77 10.80 6.04
C LEU A 29 44.46 12.22 6.56
N VAL A 30 43.74 12.33 7.69
CA VAL A 30 43.77 13.52 8.57
C VAL A 30 43.76 13.05 10.04
N PRO A 31 44.72 13.45 10.90
CA PRO A 31 44.75 13.11 12.31
C PRO A 31 44.11 14.21 13.18
N LEU A 32 43.29 13.83 14.17
CA LEU A 32 43.05 14.52 15.45
C LEU A 32 42.07 13.66 16.28
N HIS A 33 42.34 13.49 17.58
CA HIS A 33 41.78 12.47 18.50
C HIS A 33 40.24 12.38 18.67
N TYR A 34 39.46 13.18 17.94
CA TYR A 34 38.00 13.01 17.73
C TYR A 34 37.68 11.98 16.62
N SER A 35 38.68 11.54 15.86
CA SER A 35 38.51 10.72 14.68
C SER A 35 38.18 9.25 14.97
N ALA A 36 38.66 8.67 16.08
CA ALA A 36 38.47 7.24 16.33
C ALA A 36 37.02 6.88 16.65
N VAL A 37 36.35 7.68 17.49
CA VAL A 37 34.93 7.48 17.83
C VAL A 37 34.05 7.74 16.60
N LEU A 38 34.34 8.81 15.85
CA LEU A 38 33.60 9.13 14.63
C LEU A 38 33.80 8.07 13.55
N PHE A 39 35.02 7.52 13.41
CA PHE A 39 35.33 6.44 12.48
C PHE A 39 34.60 5.15 12.87
N VAL A 40 34.57 4.80 14.15
CA VAL A 40 33.80 3.64 14.65
C VAL A 40 32.30 3.82 14.39
N ILE A 41 31.75 5.01 14.64
CA ILE A 41 30.34 5.31 14.36
C ILE A 41 30.04 5.19 12.87
N LEU A 42 30.89 5.74 11.99
CA LEU A 42 30.71 5.64 10.54
C LEU A 42 30.76 4.18 10.06
N VAL A 43 31.71 3.38 10.56
CA VAL A 43 31.80 1.95 10.23
C VAL A 43 30.58 1.18 10.74
N LEU A 44 30.06 1.51 11.93
CA LEU A 44 28.83 0.91 12.43
C LEU A 44 27.60 1.29 11.59
N LEU A 45 27.48 2.56 11.19
CA LEU A 45 26.36 3.03 10.35
C LEU A 45 26.39 2.40 8.95
N THR A 46 27.57 2.30 8.32
CA THR A 46 27.71 1.57 7.04
C THR A 46 27.37 0.10 7.21
N CYS A 47 27.82 -0.53 8.30
CA CYS A 47 27.53 -1.94 8.57
C CYS A 47 26.03 -2.20 8.84
N ILE A 48 25.35 -1.31 9.57
CA ILE A 48 23.90 -1.40 9.80
C ILE A 48 23.13 -1.26 8.49
N SER A 49 23.50 -0.29 7.65
CA SER A 49 22.85 -0.11 6.35
C SER A 49 23.09 -1.29 5.41
N ASP A 50 24.30 -1.84 5.37
CA ASP A 50 24.62 -3.07 4.63
C ASP A 50 23.84 -4.29 5.16
N LEU A 51 23.66 -4.40 6.49
CA LEU A 51 22.89 -5.48 7.12
C LEU A 51 21.40 -5.40 6.79
N ILE A 52 20.83 -4.19 6.80
CA ILE A 52 19.44 -3.94 6.36
C ILE A 52 19.29 -4.28 4.87
N LEU A 53 20.26 -3.89 4.04
CA LEU A 53 20.26 -4.20 2.61
C LEU A 53 20.33 -5.71 2.37
N ALA A 54 21.19 -6.41 3.11
CA ALA A 54 21.33 -7.85 3.06
C ALA A 54 20.05 -8.57 3.54
N GLN A 55 19.39 -8.07 4.59
CA GLN A 55 18.16 -8.64 5.09
C GLN A 55 16.99 -8.47 4.11
N ASN A 56 16.87 -7.30 3.47
CA ASN A 56 15.92 -7.07 2.39
C ASN A 56 16.24 -7.92 1.15
N PHE A 57 17.53 -8.12 0.85
CA PHE A 57 17.98 -8.96 -0.26
C PHE A 57 17.66 -10.45 -0.01
N LEU A 58 17.89 -10.95 1.21
CA LEU A 58 17.54 -12.31 1.61
C LEU A 58 16.02 -12.53 1.62
N ALA A 59 15.23 -11.55 2.05
CA ALA A 59 13.78 -11.61 1.98
C ALA A 59 13.25 -11.71 0.53
N ASN A 60 13.98 -11.14 -0.43
CA ASN A 60 13.57 -11.15 -1.83
C ASN A 60 13.90 -12.46 -2.57
N MET A 61 14.93 -13.19 -2.12
CA MET A 61 15.44 -14.42 -2.77
C MET A 61 14.49 -15.64 -2.67
N SER A 62 13.49 -15.60 -1.78
CA SER A 62 12.52 -16.68 -1.60
C SER A 62 11.14 -16.40 -2.23
N SER A 63 10.96 -15.24 -2.85
CA SER A 63 9.63 -14.85 -3.31
C SER A 63 9.25 -15.49 -4.64
N ASN A 64 8.13 -16.19 -4.68
CA ASN A 64 7.58 -16.69 -5.94
C ASN A 64 6.88 -15.55 -6.67
N VAL A 65 7.09 -15.46 -7.99
CA VAL A 65 6.38 -14.50 -8.84
C VAL A 65 4.98 -15.03 -9.13
N LEU A 66 3.96 -14.34 -8.65
CA LEU A 66 2.56 -14.61 -8.87
C LEU A 66 2.00 -13.73 -9.98
N ARG A 67 1.14 -14.30 -10.82
CA ARG A 67 0.32 -13.57 -11.81
C ARG A 67 -1.07 -13.36 -11.24
N VAL A 68 -1.42 -12.11 -10.98
CA VAL A 68 -2.75 -11.75 -10.48
C VAL A 68 -3.55 -11.11 -11.62
N LYS A 69 -4.79 -11.59 -11.82
CA LYS A 69 -5.70 -11.04 -12.82
C LYS A 69 -6.69 -10.12 -12.14
N VAL A 70 -6.63 -8.83 -12.47
CA VAL A 70 -7.52 -7.81 -11.92
C VAL A 70 -8.59 -7.43 -12.94
N SER A 71 -9.86 -7.55 -12.57
CA SER A 71 -11.00 -7.20 -13.43
C SER A 71 -11.81 -6.04 -12.88
N ARG A 72 -12.29 -5.18 -13.77
CA ARG A 72 -13.24 -4.10 -13.48
C ARG A 72 -14.51 -4.30 -14.29
N ILE A 73 -15.64 -3.82 -13.77
CA ILE A 73 -16.94 -3.86 -14.46
C ILE A 73 -16.80 -3.31 -15.88
N SER A 74 -17.21 -4.12 -16.87
CA SER A 74 -17.25 -3.75 -18.30
C SER A 74 -15.89 -3.39 -18.94
N LYS A 75 -14.76 -3.79 -18.35
CA LYS A 75 -13.41 -3.53 -18.89
C LYS A 75 -12.58 -4.82 -19.04
N PRO A 76 -11.59 -4.84 -19.94
CA PRO A 76 -10.67 -5.96 -20.05
C PRO A 76 -9.84 -6.12 -18.77
N CYS A 77 -9.49 -7.37 -18.47
CA CYS A 77 -8.72 -7.72 -17.29
C CYS A 77 -7.27 -7.27 -17.44
N ILE A 78 -6.68 -6.79 -16.36
CA ILE A 78 -5.27 -6.40 -16.29
C ILE A 78 -4.50 -7.53 -15.61
N LEU A 79 -3.37 -7.92 -16.19
CA LEU A 79 -2.47 -8.89 -15.60
C LEU A 79 -1.33 -8.17 -14.88
N LEU A 80 -1.15 -8.50 -13.60
CA LEU A 80 -0.07 -8.00 -12.75
C LEU A 80 0.86 -9.14 -12.37
N GLN A 81 2.14 -8.83 -12.23
CA GLN A 81 3.17 -9.77 -11.79
C GLN A 81 3.81 -9.22 -10.52
N LEU A 82 3.65 -9.95 -9.42
CA LEU A 82 4.04 -9.50 -8.08
C LEU A 82 4.62 -10.68 -7.30
N SER A 83 5.51 -10.38 -6.37
CA SER A 83 6.03 -11.38 -5.44
C SER A 83 4.98 -11.76 -4.41
N ASP A 84 4.90 -13.03 -4.04
CA ASP A 84 4.03 -13.56 -2.98
C ASP A 84 4.20 -12.86 -1.61
N SER A 85 5.42 -12.41 -1.30
CA SER A 85 5.74 -11.61 -0.10
C SER A 85 5.32 -10.14 -0.19
N SER A 86 4.82 -9.67 -1.35
CA SER A 86 4.37 -8.29 -1.52
C SER A 86 3.10 -8.00 -0.73
N LEU A 87 2.90 -6.72 -0.40
CA LEU A 87 1.67 -6.24 0.21
C LEU A 87 0.57 -6.03 -0.83
N VAL A 88 -0.69 -6.12 -0.41
CA VAL A 88 -1.86 -5.75 -1.23
C VAL A 88 -1.76 -4.29 -1.70
N MET A 89 -1.16 -3.41 -0.90
CA MET A 89 -0.89 -2.01 -1.29
C MET A 89 -0.14 -1.89 -2.63
N HIS A 90 0.85 -2.76 -2.90
CA HIS A 90 1.59 -2.74 -4.16
C HIS A 90 0.70 -3.06 -5.37
N ILE A 91 -0.36 -3.88 -5.21
CA ILE A 91 -1.35 -4.08 -6.28
C ILE A 91 -2.04 -2.76 -6.61
N LYS A 92 -2.49 -2.02 -5.59
CA LYS A 92 -3.20 -0.75 -5.78
C LYS A 92 -2.33 0.33 -6.38
N GLU A 93 -1.05 0.39 -6.01
CA GLU A 93 -0.07 1.31 -6.60
C GLU A 93 0.12 1.02 -8.10
N GLN A 94 0.36 -0.24 -8.48
CA GLN A 94 0.50 -0.61 -9.90
C GLN A 94 -0.79 -0.35 -10.70
N LEU A 95 -1.96 -0.56 -10.08
CA LEU A 95 -3.24 -0.21 -10.70
C LEU A 95 -3.42 1.29 -10.83
N SER A 96 -2.98 2.07 -9.85
CA SER A 96 -3.03 3.55 -9.88
C SER A 96 -2.23 4.10 -11.05
N GLU A 97 -1.00 3.60 -11.25
CA GLU A 97 -0.16 4.01 -12.38
C GLU A 97 -0.78 3.66 -13.74
N ARG A 98 -1.41 2.49 -13.85
CA ARG A 98 -1.98 2.00 -15.13
C ARG A 98 -3.36 2.58 -15.45
N LEU A 99 -4.17 2.85 -14.43
CA LEU A 99 -5.55 3.31 -14.59
C LEU A 99 -5.73 4.80 -14.32
N HIS A 100 -4.72 5.46 -13.74
CA HIS A 100 -4.79 6.84 -13.24
C HIS A 100 -5.92 7.04 -12.23
N ILE A 101 -6.10 6.07 -11.35
CA ILE A 101 -7.11 6.09 -10.29
C ILE A 101 -6.37 6.10 -8.95
N PRO A 102 -6.63 7.08 -8.08
CA PRO A 102 -5.95 7.18 -6.80
C PRO A 102 -6.18 5.94 -5.92
N VAL A 103 -5.19 5.59 -5.10
CA VAL A 103 -5.15 4.32 -4.33
C VAL A 103 -6.30 4.25 -3.31
N GLU A 104 -6.67 5.38 -2.73
CA GLU A 104 -7.77 5.52 -1.76
C GLU A 104 -9.15 5.22 -2.36
N GLU A 105 -9.32 5.41 -3.67
CA GLU A 105 -10.59 5.08 -4.35
C GLU A 105 -10.68 3.60 -4.75
N GLN A 106 -9.60 2.82 -4.56
CA GLN A 106 -9.52 1.43 -4.98
C GLN A 106 -9.86 0.48 -3.83
N ARG A 107 -10.91 -0.34 -4.02
CA ARG A 107 -11.21 -1.49 -3.16
C ARG A 107 -11.02 -2.79 -3.94
N LEU A 108 -10.21 -3.70 -3.41
CA LEU A 108 -9.93 -5.00 -3.99
C LEU A 108 -10.74 -6.08 -3.28
N ILE A 109 -11.46 -6.91 -4.05
CA ILE A 109 -12.28 -8.01 -3.53
C ILE A 109 -11.83 -9.32 -4.16
N MET A 110 -11.65 -10.35 -3.33
CA MET A 110 -11.40 -11.73 -3.75
C MET A 110 -12.25 -12.67 -2.89
N ASN A 111 -12.92 -13.64 -3.51
CA ASN A 111 -13.77 -14.64 -2.82
C ASN A 111 -14.81 -14.04 -1.86
N GLY A 112 -15.35 -12.86 -2.18
CA GLY A 112 -16.32 -12.15 -1.33
C GLY A 112 -15.72 -11.44 -0.11
N LYS A 113 -14.39 -11.44 0.06
CA LYS A 113 -13.68 -10.71 1.12
C LYS A 113 -12.92 -9.52 0.55
N PHE A 114 -12.95 -8.39 1.25
CA PHE A 114 -12.09 -7.25 0.95
C PHE A 114 -10.65 -7.54 1.38
N LEU A 115 -9.71 -7.27 0.49
CA LEU A 115 -8.29 -7.40 0.79
C LEU A 115 -7.82 -6.20 1.63
N ASN A 116 -7.01 -6.47 2.65
CA ASN A 116 -6.45 -5.44 3.51
C ASN A 116 -5.08 -5.00 3.01
N ASP A 117 -4.84 -3.68 2.94
CA ASP A 117 -3.63 -3.09 2.37
C ASP A 117 -2.35 -3.46 3.13
N ASN A 118 -2.48 -3.70 4.43
CA ASN A 118 -1.38 -4.07 5.32
C ASN A 118 -1.05 -5.57 5.30
N ASN A 119 -1.83 -6.39 4.59
CA ASN A 119 -1.63 -7.82 4.50
C ASN A 119 -0.80 -8.19 3.26
N THR A 120 -0.04 -9.28 3.35
CA THR A 120 0.73 -9.83 2.22
C THR A 120 -0.15 -10.69 1.33
N LEU A 121 0.22 -10.84 0.05
CA LEU A 121 -0.51 -11.71 -0.89
C LEU A 121 -0.60 -13.15 -0.39
N LEU A 122 0.46 -13.66 0.25
CA LEU A 122 0.45 -14.98 0.92
C LEU A 122 -0.59 -15.07 2.04
N SER A 123 -0.71 -14.03 2.88
CA SER A 123 -1.66 -14.02 4.01
C SER A 123 -3.12 -13.92 3.59
N GLU A 124 -3.39 -13.32 2.42
CA GLU A 124 -4.71 -13.26 1.81
C GLU A 124 -4.99 -14.45 0.87
N GLU A 125 -4.15 -15.49 0.89
CA GLU A 125 -4.28 -16.71 0.09
C GLU A 125 -4.36 -16.43 -1.43
N VAL A 126 -3.68 -15.39 -1.90
CA VAL A 126 -3.59 -15.07 -3.32
C VAL A 126 -2.58 -16.02 -3.97
N VAL A 127 -3.04 -16.81 -4.94
CA VAL A 127 -2.25 -17.81 -5.68
C VAL A 127 -1.96 -17.30 -7.08
N ASP A 128 -0.97 -17.89 -7.75
CA ASP A 128 -0.71 -17.64 -9.17
C ASP A 128 -1.97 -17.98 -10.00
N GLY A 129 -2.44 -17.00 -10.77
CA GLY A 129 -3.69 -17.09 -11.54
C GLY A 129 -4.95 -16.63 -10.79
N SER A 130 -4.85 -16.19 -9.53
CA SER A 130 -6.00 -15.67 -8.78
C SER A 130 -6.68 -14.48 -9.47
N HIS A 131 -8.00 -14.41 -9.32
CA HIS A 131 -8.84 -13.38 -9.90
C HIS A 131 -9.32 -12.39 -8.83
N VAL A 132 -8.89 -11.14 -8.95
CA VAL A 132 -9.24 -10.06 -8.02
C VAL A 132 -10.15 -9.07 -8.75
N TYR A 133 -11.20 -8.61 -8.07
CA TYR A 133 -12.10 -7.59 -8.59
C TYR A 133 -11.73 -6.22 -8.02
N LEU A 134 -11.57 -5.24 -8.91
CA LEU A 134 -11.40 -3.85 -8.53
C LEU A 134 -12.75 -3.14 -8.53
N LEU A 135 -13.15 -2.68 -7.35
CA LEU A 135 -14.27 -1.77 -7.16
C LEU A 135 -13.73 -0.35 -6.98
N LEU A 136 -14.41 0.59 -7.62
CA LEU A 136 -14.13 2.01 -7.47
C LEU A 136 -15.07 2.56 -6.42
N SER A 137 -14.52 2.90 -5.26
CA SER A 137 -15.20 3.70 -4.26
C SER A 137 -15.12 5.15 -4.73
N THR A 138 -15.85 5.50 -5.79
CA THR A 138 -15.81 6.86 -6.30
C THR A 138 -16.41 7.79 -5.25
N PRO A 139 -15.66 8.80 -4.75
CA PRO A 139 -16.23 9.82 -3.90
C PRO A 139 -17.23 10.69 -4.65
N ARG A 140 -17.44 10.50 -5.98
CA ARG A 140 -18.48 11.21 -6.74
C ARG A 140 -19.88 11.03 -6.15
N HIS A 141 -20.23 9.82 -5.70
CA HIS A 141 -21.53 9.63 -5.05
C HIS A 141 -21.57 10.28 -3.67
N GLU A 142 -20.49 10.23 -2.90
CA GLU A 142 -20.40 10.89 -1.60
C GLU A 142 -20.38 12.42 -1.72
N ALA A 143 -19.70 12.97 -2.72
CA ALA A 143 -19.61 14.40 -3.00
C ALA A 143 -20.97 14.91 -3.51
N GLN A 144 -21.62 14.22 -4.44
CA GLN A 144 -22.95 14.59 -4.89
C GLN A 144 -24.00 14.45 -3.77
N LEU A 145 -23.89 13.40 -2.94
CA LEU A 145 -24.72 13.23 -1.75
C LEU A 145 -24.46 14.35 -0.74
N LYS A 146 -23.19 14.67 -0.47
CA LYS A 146 -22.76 15.75 0.41
C LYS A 146 -23.29 17.10 -0.07
N ASP A 147 -23.13 17.43 -1.34
CA ASP A 147 -23.65 18.66 -1.93
C ASP A 147 -25.17 18.74 -1.84
N THR A 148 -25.86 17.62 -2.09
CA THR A 148 -27.32 17.53 -1.95
C THR A 148 -27.75 17.73 -0.51
N LEU A 149 -27.10 17.07 0.45
CA LEU A 149 -27.36 17.21 1.88
C LEU A 149 -27.03 18.62 2.38
N GLU A 150 -25.94 19.23 1.92
CA GLU A 150 -25.59 20.61 2.22
C GLU A 150 -26.66 21.58 1.71
N ASN A 151 -27.14 21.39 0.48
CA ASN A 151 -28.20 22.24 -0.08
C ASN A 151 -29.55 22.06 0.63
N LEU A 152 -29.88 20.84 1.08
CA LEU A 152 -31.07 20.59 1.89
C LEU A 152 -30.96 21.22 3.29
N LEU A 153 -29.80 21.13 3.92
CA LEU A 153 -29.57 21.64 5.29
C LEU A 153 -29.37 23.16 5.33
N LYS A 154 -28.95 23.80 4.23
CA LYS A 154 -28.90 25.27 4.11
C LYS A 154 -30.28 25.93 4.29
N GLY A 155 -31.38 25.21 4.01
CA GLY A 155 -32.75 25.69 4.23
C GLY A 155 -33.21 25.66 5.70
N VAL A 156 -32.42 25.09 6.62
CA VAL A 156 -32.79 24.95 8.03
C VAL A 156 -32.19 26.09 8.84
N ALA A 157 -33.00 27.12 9.13
CA ALA A 157 -32.55 28.41 9.66
C ALA A 157 -31.94 28.40 11.08
N ASN A 158 -31.96 27.27 11.80
CA ASN A 158 -31.52 27.19 13.21
C ASN A 158 -30.43 26.13 13.46
N LEU A 159 -29.70 25.70 12.43
CA LEU A 159 -28.61 24.73 12.59
C LEU A 159 -27.26 25.43 12.69
N SER A 160 -26.49 25.13 13.74
CA SER A 160 -25.09 25.55 13.83
C SER A 160 -24.26 24.89 12.72
N ASP A 161 -23.21 25.57 12.26
CA ASP A 161 -22.30 25.03 11.24
C ASP A 161 -21.67 23.69 11.69
N ALA A 162 -21.41 23.55 12.99
CA ALA A 162 -20.90 22.32 13.59
C ALA A 162 -21.93 21.17 13.53
N ASP A 163 -23.19 21.46 13.83
CA ASP A 163 -24.27 20.47 13.80
C ASP A 163 -24.58 20.03 12.37
N ARG A 164 -24.52 20.96 11.41
CA ARG A 164 -24.67 20.66 9.98
C ARG A 164 -23.56 19.73 9.50
N PHE A 165 -22.31 20.02 9.86
CA PHE A 165 -21.17 19.19 9.50
C PHE A 165 -21.25 17.79 10.13
N ALA A 166 -21.62 17.70 11.41
CA ALA A 166 -21.82 16.42 12.10
C ALA A 166 -22.98 15.60 11.52
N ALA A 167 -24.10 16.24 11.17
CA ALA A 167 -25.24 15.59 10.54
C ALA A 167 -24.89 15.00 9.16
N ILE A 168 -24.15 15.76 8.34
CA ILE A 168 -23.71 15.31 7.02
C ILE A 168 -22.75 14.13 7.15
N ASN A 169 -21.72 14.24 8.00
CA ASN A 169 -20.72 13.17 8.16
C ASN A 169 -21.34 11.89 8.73
N SER A 170 -22.25 12.00 9.70
CA SER A 170 -22.95 10.82 10.23
C SER A 170 -23.90 10.18 9.22
N ALA A 171 -24.53 10.95 8.32
CA ALA A 171 -25.34 10.42 7.24
C ALA A 171 -24.50 9.67 6.20
N ILE A 172 -23.36 10.25 5.80
CA ILE A 172 -22.41 9.62 4.88
C ILE A 172 -21.87 8.31 5.50
N GLN A 173 -21.52 8.34 6.78
CA GLN A 173 -20.99 7.15 7.48
C GLN A 173 -22.01 6.00 7.53
N ARG A 174 -23.29 6.28 7.82
CA ARG A 174 -24.36 5.27 7.76
C ARG A 174 -24.55 4.70 6.35
N TYR A 175 -24.41 5.54 5.32
CA TYR A 175 -24.52 5.08 3.94
C TYR A 175 -23.35 4.14 3.56
N SER A 176 -22.13 4.47 4.00
CA SER A 176 -20.95 3.62 3.81
C SER A 176 -21.11 2.26 4.51
N GLU A 177 -21.58 2.24 5.76
CA GLU A 177 -21.88 0.99 6.50
C GLU A 177 -22.95 0.13 5.81
N LEU A 178 -23.95 0.77 5.20
CA LEU A 178 -24.99 0.07 4.45
C LEU A 178 -24.44 -0.51 3.13
N LEU A 179 -23.53 0.19 2.46
CA LEU A 179 -22.86 -0.32 1.26
C LEU A 179 -22.00 -1.55 1.56
N ASP A 180 -21.32 -1.60 2.71
CA ASP A 180 -20.48 -2.73 3.10
C ASP A 180 -21.30 -3.98 3.50
N THR A 181 -22.58 -3.82 3.83
CA THR A 181 -23.48 -4.94 4.20
C THR A 181 -24.33 -5.47 3.03
N LEU A 182 -24.30 -4.81 1.87
CA LEU A 182 -25.09 -5.23 0.72
C LEU A 182 -24.50 -6.49 0.06
N SER A 183 -25.36 -7.51 -0.09
CA SER A 183 -25.01 -8.74 -0.80
C SER A 183 -25.00 -8.51 -2.32
N LEU A 184 -24.25 -9.35 -3.06
CA LEU A 184 -24.23 -9.34 -4.53
C LEU A 184 -25.65 -9.46 -5.13
N ASP A 185 -26.52 -10.26 -4.51
CA ASP A 185 -27.90 -10.45 -4.94
C ASP A 185 -28.74 -9.17 -4.81
N ASP A 186 -28.54 -8.42 -3.72
CA ASP A 186 -29.21 -7.12 -3.54
C ASP A 186 -28.77 -6.11 -4.59
N ILE A 187 -27.48 -6.09 -4.92
CA ILE A 187 -26.92 -5.18 -5.93
C ILE A 187 -27.53 -5.48 -7.30
N GLU A 188 -27.66 -6.75 -7.70
CA GLU A 188 -28.29 -7.14 -8.97
C GLU A 188 -29.78 -6.78 -9.02
N ARG A 189 -30.49 -6.94 -7.90
CA ARG A 189 -31.90 -6.53 -7.78
C ARG A 189 -32.08 -5.02 -7.94
N TYR A 190 -31.20 -4.21 -7.34
CA TYR A 190 -31.26 -2.75 -7.50
C TYR A 190 -30.88 -2.31 -8.92
N ALA A 191 -29.85 -2.92 -9.51
CA ALA A 191 -29.40 -2.60 -10.87
C ALA A 191 -30.50 -2.90 -11.91
N SER A 192 -31.19 -4.03 -11.77
CA SER A 192 -32.31 -4.41 -12.65
C SER A 192 -33.52 -3.49 -12.49
N ALA A 193 -33.84 -3.07 -11.26
CA ALA A 193 -34.93 -2.11 -11.01
C ALA A 193 -34.68 -0.74 -11.68
N MET A 194 -33.43 -0.24 -11.63
CA MET A 194 -33.07 1.04 -12.25
C MET A 194 -33.09 0.97 -13.79
N LYS A 195 -32.65 -0.15 -14.37
CA LYS A 195 -32.69 -0.38 -15.82
C LYS A 195 -34.13 -0.43 -16.37
N ASN A 196 -35.07 -0.95 -15.59
CA ASN A 196 -36.48 -0.99 -15.97
C ASN A 196 -37.15 0.39 -15.93
N LYS A 197 -36.71 1.29 -15.04
CA LYS A 197 -37.21 2.68 -15.00
C LYS A 197 -36.80 3.48 -16.23
N SER A 198 -35.60 3.31 -16.75
CA SER A 198 -35.14 4.05 -17.94
C SER A 198 -35.74 3.55 -19.26
N GLN A 199 -36.35 2.37 -19.27
CA GLN A 199 -37.04 1.80 -20.45
C GLN A 199 -38.56 2.07 -20.46
N GLY A 200 -39.13 2.59 -19.36
CA GLY A 200 -40.55 2.91 -19.25
C GLY A 200 -40.92 4.37 -19.56
N GLU A 201 -39.93 5.22 -19.91
CA GLU A 201 -40.12 6.64 -20.21
C GLU A 201 -39.97 6.96 -21.72
N SER A 202 -40.23 6.00 -22.62
CA SER A 202 -40.30 6.21 -24.08
C SER A 202 -41.71 6.02 -24.63
#